data_AF-A0A7W1UZE1-F1
#
_entry.id   AF-A0A7W1UZE1-F1
#
_cell.length_a   1.000
_cell.length_b   1.000
_cell.length_c   1.000
_cell.angle_alpha   90.00
_cell.angle_beta   90.00
_cell.angle_gamma   90.00
#
_symmetry.space_group_name_H-M   'P 1'
#
loop_
_entity.id
_entity.type
_entity.pdbx_description
1 polymer ?
#
loop_
_entity_poly.entity_id
_entity_poly.type
_entity_poly.pdbx_seq_one_letter_code
_entity_poly.pdbx_strand_id
1 'polypeptide(L)' 'MGSLTISNKISEKYFGYLKNLDNKAKMTLIDKLTKSLDKKSKNEFDLTSLFGAWEDTKNSKEIIAEIKNSRVNKINTETF' A
#
# COMPACT_ATOMS: atom_id res chain seq x y z
N MET A 1 11.88 -9.51 12.70
CA MET A 1 12.06 -8.40 13.68
C MET A 1 11.42 -8.87 14.97
N GLY A 2 12.21 -9.17 16.01
CA GLY A 2 11.71 -9.79 17.24
C GLY A 2 10.69 -8.88 17.94
N SER A 3 9.53 -9.44 18.32
CA SER A 3 8.54 -8.74 19.14
C SER A 3 9.15 -8.50 20.51
N LEU A 4 9.61 -7.27 20.76
CA LEU A 4 10.03 -6.83 22.07
C LEU A 4 8.79 -6.69 22.95
N THR A 5 8.40 -7.76 23.63
CA THR A 5 7.44 -7.67 24.72
C THR A 5 8.03 -6.75 25.79
N ILE A 6 7.60 -5.50 25.80
CA ILE A 6 8.07 -4.49 26.74
C ILE A 6 7.71 -4.99 28.14
N SER A 7 8.73 -5.23 28.99
CA SER A 7 8.48 -5.52 30.39
C SER A 7 7.87 -4.28 31.07
N ASN A 8 6.98 -4.49 32.04
CA ASN A 8 6.27 -3.39 32.69
C ASN A 8 7.24 -2.32 33.27
N LYS A 9 8.42 -2.74 33.73
CA LYS A 9 9.51 -1.85 34.21
C LYS A 9 10.03 -0.88 33.15
N ILE A 10 10.10 -1.32 31.90
CA ILE A 10 10.58 -0.50 30.79
C ILE A 10 9.50 0.51 30.38
N SER A 11 8.23 0.09 30.38
CA SER A 11 7.08 0.97 30.13
C SER A 11 7.05 2.14 31.12
N GLU A 12 7.16 1.84 32.42
CA GLU A 12 7.22 2.86 33.49
C GLU A 12 8.38 3.83 33.34
N LYS A 13 9.55 3.34 32.88
CA LYS A 13 10.70 4.20 32.61
C LYS A 13 10.42 5.19 31.48
N TYR A 14 9.82 4.74 30.37
CA TYR A 14 9.42 5.62 29.28
C TYR A 14 8.32 6.59 29.70
N PHE A 15 7.32 6.14 30.46
CA PHE A 15 6.32 7.02 31.04
C PHE A 15 6.96 8.09 31.95
N GLY A 16 7.97 7.72 32.72
CA GLY A 16 8.76 8.64 33.55
C GLY A 16 9.43 9.78 32.77
N TYR A 17 9.84 9.54 31.52
CA TYR A 17 10.35 10.60 30.65
C TYR A 17 9.22 11.46 30.07
N LEU A 18 8.06 10.86 29.79
CA LEU A 18 6.93 11.54 29.16
C LEU A 18 6.04 12.32 30.14
N LYS A 19 6.02 11.96 31.42
CA LYS A 19 5.12 12.55 32.43
C LYS A 19 5.35 14.04 32.67
N ASN A 20 6.58 14.50 32.51
CA ASN A 20 7.00 15.88 32.77
C ASN A 20 6.87 16.81 31.54
N LEU A 21 6.41 16.29 30.39
CA LEU A 21 6.15 17.12 29.22
C LEU A 21 4.97 18.08 29.47
N ASP A 22 4.97 19.21 28.76
CA ASP A 22 3.82 20.11 28.75
C ASP A 22 2.59 19.40 28.11
N ASN A 23 1.40 19.96 28.36
CA ASN A 23 0.15 19.37 27.86
C ASN A 23 0.06 19.34 26.33
N LYS A 24 0.60 20.34 25.62
CA LYS A 24 0.63 20.41 24.16
C LYS A 24 1.56 19.34 23.56
N ALA A 25 2.71 19.11 24.19
CA ALA A 25 3.67 18.09 23.81
C ALA A 25 3.09 16.68 24.05
N LYS A 26 2.37 16.46 25.16
CA LYS A 26 1.64 15.20 25.41
C LYS A 26 0.57 14.94 24.35
N MET A 27 -0.26 15.92 24.02
CA MET A 27 -1.28 15.81 22.97
C MET A 27 -0.66 15.51 21.60
N THR A 28 0.45 16.18 21.26
CA THR A 28 1.17 15.93 20.00
C THR A 28 1.74 14.51 19.95
N LEU A 29 2.22 13.98 21.08
CA LEU A 29 2.75 12.63 21.17
C LEU A 29 1.64 11.58 21.01
N ILE A 30 0.49 11.80 21.63
CA ILE A 30 -0.69 10.95 21.48
C ILE A 30 -1.10 10.89 20.01
N ASP A 31 -1.26 12.05 19.34
CA ASP A 31 -1.61 12.10 17.92
C ASP A 31 -0.59 11.35 17.03
N LYS A 32 0.72 11.52 17.29
CA LYS A 32 1.78 10.78 16.58
C LYS A 32 1.72 9.27 16.83
N LEU A 33 1.48 8.85 18.06
CA LEU A 33 1.36 7.44 18.42
C LEU A 33 0.11 6.83 17.79
N THR A 34 -1.03 7.51 17.87
CA THR A 34 -2.26 7.10 17.18
C THR A 34 -2.03 6.96 15.68
N LYS A 35 -1.41 7.93 15.02
CA LYS A 35 -1.04 7.84 13.59
C LYS A 35 -0.04 6.71 13.29
N SER A 36 0.82 6.35 14.24
CA SER A 36 1.75 5.23 14.08
C SER A 36 1.06 3.87 14.16
N LEU A 37 -0.03 3.78 14.93
CA LEU A 37 -0.92 2.61 15.00
C LEU A 37 -1.81 2.55 13.75
N ASP A 38 -2.34 3.70 13.32
CA ASP A 38 -3.10 3.91 12.08
C ASP A 38 -2.21 3.93 10.84
N LYS A 39 -1.04 3.29 10.87
CA LYS A 39 -0.30 2.93 9.67
C LYS A 39 -1.09 1.84 8.91
N LYS A 40 -2.31 2.17 8.47
CA LYS A 40 -2.86 1.64 7.23
C LYS A 40 -1.73 1.70 6.25
N SER A 41 -1.35 0.53 5.74
CA SER A 41 -0.35 0.37 4.70
C SER A 41 -0.50 1.55 3.75
N LYS A 42 0.51 2.44 3.74
CA LYS A 42 0.57 3.49 2.72
C LYS A 42 0.65 2.73 1.41
N ASN A 43 -0.49 2.65 0.73
CA ASN A 43 -0.66 2.06 -0.58
C ASN A 43 -0.31 0.55 -0.62
N GLU A 44 -1.07 -0.30 0.04
CA GLU A 44 -1.43 -1.52 -0.69
C GLU A 44 -2.31 -1.04 -1.83
N PHE A 45 -1.67 -0.83 -2.98
CA PHE A 45 -2.36 -0.52 -4.21
C PHE A 45 -3.36 -1.65 -4.44
N ASP A 46 -4.63 -1.33 -4.25
CA ASP A 46 -5.70 -2.31 -4.30
C ASP A 46 -5.84 -2.79 -5.74
N LEU A 47 -5.33 -4.00 -6.04
CA LEU A 47 -5.41 -4.57 -7.38
C LEU A 47 -6.86 -4.71 -7.85
N THR A 48 -7.83 -4.76 -6.93
CA THR A 48 -9.24 -4.78 -7.30
C THR A 48 -9.70 -3.45 -7.90
N SER A 49 -9.05 -2.33 -7.56
CA SER A 49 -9.33 -1.02 -8.16
C SER A 49 -8.84 -0.90 -9.61
N LEU A 50 -8.01 -1.83 -10.09
CA LEU A 50 -7.63 -1.91 -11.51
C LEU A 50 -8.69 -2.61 -12.37
N PHE A 51 -9.57 -3.40 -11.75
CA PHE A 51 -10.55 -4.18 -12.50
C PHE A 51 -11.59 -3.25 -13.11
N GLY A 52 -11.67 -3.22 -14.44
CA GLY A 52 -12.62 -2.36 -15.17
C GLY A 52 -12.21 -0.88 -15.28
N ALA A 53 -11.01 -0.50 -14.81
CA ALA A 53 -10.49 0.86 -14.97
C ALA A 53 -9.95 1.15 -16.38
N TRP A 54 -9.92 0.15 -17.27
CA TRP A 54 -9.52 0.32 -18.66
C TRP A 54 -10.67 0.93 -19.45
N GLU A 55 -10.65 2.26 -19.61
CA GLU A 55 -11.49 2.97 -20.58
C GLU A 55 -10.80 2.99 -21.94
N ASP A 56 -11.37 2.27 -22.91
CA ASP A 56 -10.92 2.33 -24.30
C ASP A 56 -12.13 2.29 -25.23
N THR A 57 -12.05 3.08 -26.29
CA THR A 57 -13.06 3.14 -27.34
C THR A 57 -12.90 1.99 -28.34
N LYS A 58 -11.76 1.29 -28.32
CA LYS A 58 -11.46 0.19 -29.22
C LYS A 58 -12.26 -1.06 -28.88
N ASN A 59 -12.79 -1.70 -29.91
CA ASN A 59 -13.45 -3.00 -29.78
C ASN A 59 -12.41 -4.12 -29.63
N SER A 60 -12.80 -5.25 -29.03
CA SER A 60 -11.90 -6.40 -28.79
C SER A 60 -11.18 -6.88 -30.05
N LYS A 61 -11.83 -6.80 -31.23
CA LYS A 61 -11.21 -7.17 -32.50
C LYS A 61 -10.06 -6.25 -32.90
N GLU A 62 -10.18 -4.95 -32.62
CA GLU A 62 -9.16 -3.95 -32.92
C GLU A 62 -7.96 -4.13 -32.01
N ILE A 63 -8.19 -4.38 -30.72
CA ILE A 63 -7.15 -4.69 -29.74
C ILE A 63 -6.38 -5.95 -30.18
N ILE A 64 -7.08 -7.01 -30.58
CA ILE A 64 -6.43 -8.25 -31.07
C ILE A 64 -5.60 -7.99 -32.32
N ALA A 65 -6.10 -7.19 -33.26
CA ALA A 65 -5.39 -6.85 -34.50
C ALA A 65 -4.12 -6.04 -34.21
N GLU A 66 -4.19 -5.05 -33.33
CA GLU A 66 -3.06 -4.23 -32.89
C GLU A 66 -1.98 -5.10 -32.21
N ILE A 67 -2.37 -5.96 -31.27
CA ILE A 67 -1.44 -6.88 -30.61
C ILE A 67 -0.78 -7.82 -31.61
N LYS A 68 -1.51 -8.34 -32.60
CA LYS A 68 -0.94 -9.19 -33.66
C LYS A 68 0.05 -8.43 -34.53
N ASN A 69 -0.27 -7.19 -34.88
CA ASN A 69 0.56 -6.35 -35.75
C ASN A 69 1.84 -5.86 -35.06
N SER A 70 1.79 -5.63 -33.75
CA SER A 70 2.94 -5.20 -32.94
C SER A 70 3.96 -6.31 -32.66
N ARG A 71 3.66 -7.58 -32.98
CA ARG A 71 4.58 -8.70 -32.72
C ARG A 71 5.80 -8.63 -33.63
N VAL A 72 6.99 -8.71 -33.03
CA VAL A 72 8.26 -8.85 -33.74
C VAL A 72 8.35 -10.20 -34.45
N ASN A 73 7.86 -11.27 -33.81
CA ASN A 73 7.86 -12.62 -34.38
C ASN A 73 6.43 -12.99 -34.82
N LYS A 74 6.18 -12.95 -36.12
CA LYS A 74 4.88 -13.27 -36.72
C LYS A 74 4.80 -14.77 -36.97
N ILE A 75 4.31 -15.52 -35.98
CA ILE A 75 4.00 -16.93 -36.15
C ILE A 75 2.72 -17.02 -37.00
N ASN A 76 2.83 -17.57 -38.21
CA ASN A 76 1.67 -17.95 -39.00
C ASN A 76 1.04 -19.16 -38.32
N THR A 77 -0.07 -18.95 -37.60
CA THR A 77 -0.88 -20.06 -37.10
C THR A 77 -1.60 -20.66 -38.30
N GLU A 78 -1.16 -21.85 -38.73
CA GLU A 78 -1.87 -22.72 -39.66
C GLU A 78 -3.31 -22.90 -39.15
N THR A 79 -4.28 -22.53 -39.97
CA THR A 79 -5.70 -22.80 -39.73
C THR A 79 -6.01 -24.22 -40.20
N PHE A 80 -6.39 -25.09 -39.26
CA PHE A 80 -6.95 -26.41 -39.57
C PHE A 80 -8.37 -26.31 -40.11
#